data_AF-A0A6S7L576-F1
#
_entry.id   AF-A0A6S7L576-F1
#
_cell.length_a   1.000
_cell.length_b   1.000
_cell.length_c   1.000
_cell.angle_alpha   90.00
_cell.angle_beta   90.00
_cell.angle_gamma   90.00
#
_symmetry.space_group_name_H-M   'P 1'
#
loop_
_entity.id
_entity.type
_entity.pdbx_description
1 polymer ?
#
loop_
_entity_poly.entity_id
_entity_poly.type
_entity_poly.pdbx_seq_one_letter_code
_entity_poly.pdbx_strand_id
1 'polypeptide(L)'
;TAPSNDWANPVERVMSIVNIGLQGIGVMRRKMSDEFEKAIANAGSVKEMRDKVNTPELKKQLSESLQFPVDLIKSQMVRLSLKDKSFQVFDPAEDEKIDALWKLCLDVDKSLK
;
A
#
# COMPACT_ATOMS: atom_id res chain seq x y z
N THR A 1 -22.97 -5.55 -18.26
CA THR A 1 -22.55 -4.20 -18.69
C THR A 1 -22.76 -3.27 -17.51
N ALA A 2 -21.73 -2.53 -17.07
CA ALA A 2 -21.91 -1.53 -16.02
C ALA A 2 -22.96 -0.50 -16.49
N PRO A 3 -23.96 -0.12 -15.66
CA PRO A 3 -24.97 0.83 -16.07
C PRO A 3 -24.34 2.23 -16.22
N SER A 4 -24.82 3.06 -17.15
CA SER A 4 -24.55 4.52 -17.22
C SER A 4 -23.32 5.06 -17.97
N ASN A 5 -22.88 4.46 -19.09
CA ASN A 5 -21.77 5.01 -19.91
C ASN A 5 -20.41 5.15 -19.18
N ASP A 6 -20.22 4.43 -18.07
CA ASP A 6 -18.99 4.36 -17.25
C ASP A 6 -17.71 4.00 -18.03
N TRP A 7 -17.85 3.42 -19.23
CA TRP A 7 -16.73 3.15 -20.13
C TRP A 7 -16.01 4.43 -20.60
N ALA A 8 -16.65 5.60 -20.52
CA ALA A 8 -16.04 6.89 -20.82
C ALA A 8 -15.22 7.42 -19.63
N ASN A 9 -15.63 7.14 -18.40
CA ASN A 9 -14.94 7.57 -17.19
C ASN A 9 -13.61 6.80 -17.02
N PRO A 10 -12.45 7.48 -17.01
CA PRO A 10 -11.16 6.82 -16.82
C PRO A 10 -11.06 6.08 -15.49
N VAL A 11 -11.64 6.62 -14.41
CA VAL A 11 -11.51 6.08 -13.06
C VAL A 11 -12.26 4.76 -12.92
N GLU A 12 -13.53 4.72 -13.31
CA GLU A 12 -14.36 3.51 -13.23
C GLU A 12 -13.82 2.37 -14.09
N ARG A 13 -13.26 2.70 -15.25
CA ARG A 13 -12.64 1.73 -16.15
C ARG A 13 -11.39 1.09 -15.54
N VAL A 14 -10.51 1.89 -14.93
CA VAL A 14 -9.32 1.38 -14.23
C VAL A 14 -9.75 0.56 -13.02
N MET A 15 -10.72 1.06 -12.26
CA MET A 15 -11.23 0.37 -11.07
C MET A 15 -11.88 -0.98 -11.41
N SER A 16 -12.62 -1.06 -12.52
CA SER A 16 -13.20 -2.32 -13.00
C SER A 16 -12.14 -3.39 -13.28
N ILE A 17 -11.02 -3.00 -13.91
CA ILE A 17 -9.90 -3.92 -14.18
C ILE A 17 -9.23 -4.37 -12.90
N VAL A 18 -8.99 -3.45 -11.96
CA VAL A 18 -8.42 -3.75 -10.64
C VAL A 18 -9.33 -4.70 -9.87
N ASN A 19 -10.65 -4.46 -9.86
CA ASN A 19 -11.62 -5.31 -9.18
C ASN A 19 -11.63 -6.74 -9.74
N ILE A 20 -11.53 -6.89 -11.08
CA ILE A 20 -11.40 -8.22 -11.72
C ILE A 20 -10.08 -8.88 -11.31
N GLY A 21 -8.97 -8.13 -11.31
CA GLY A 21 -7.66 -8.65 -10.92
C GLY A 21 -7.56 -9.08 -9.45
N LEU A 22 -8.40 -8.52 -8.59
CA LEU A 22 -8.49 -8.85 -7.17
C LEU A 22 -9.65 -9.79 -6.83
N GLN A 23 -10.46 -10.19 -7.82
CA GLN A 23 -11.62 -11.03 -7.59
C GLN A 23 -11.19 -12.43 -7.11
N GLY A 24 -11.74 -12.86 -5.98
CA GLY A 24 -11.42 -14.17 -5.39
C GLY A 24 -10.08 -14.24 -4.67
N ILE A 25 -9.42 -13.10 -4.43
CA ILE A 25 -8.14 -13.05 -3.72
C ILE A 25 -8.38 -12.77 -2.23
N GLY A 26 -8.03 -13.73 -1.39
CA GLY A 26 -7.93 -13.55 0.05
C GLY A 26 -6.50 -13.15 0.45
N VAL A 27 -6.37 -12.07 1.21
CA VAL A 27 -5.07 -11.63 1.75
C VAL A 27 -5.05 -11.77 3.25
N MET A 28 -3.98 -12.36 3.76
CA MET A 28 -3.71 -12.46 5.20
C MET A 28 -2.23 -12.27 5.42
N ARG A 29 -1.88 -11.39 6.36
CA ARG A 29 -0.50 -11.20 6.80
C ARG A 29 -0.04 -12.38 7.65
N ARG A 30 1.26 -12.65 7.68
CA ARG A 30 1.82 -13.63 8.62
C ARG A 30 1.77 -13.08 10.05
N LYS A 31 1.65 -13.95 11.05
CA LYS A 31 1.72 -13.53 12.45
C LYS A 31 3.13 -13.00 12.75
N MET A 32 3.24 -11.86 13.45
CA MET A 32 4.49 -11.36 14.00
C MET A 32 4.81 -12.07 15.33
N SER A 33 5.86 -11.65 16.03
CA SER A 33 6.12 -12.16 17.39
C SER A 33 4.93 -11.91 18.31
N ASP A 34 4.70 -12.82 19.27
CA ASP A 34 3.58 -12.72 20.21
C ASP A 34 3.63 -11.42 21.05
N GLU A 35 4.82 -10.92 21.34
CA GLU A 35 5.03 -9.67 22.07
C GLU A 35 4.49 -8.48 21.28
N PHE A 36 4.80 -8.41 19.99
CA PHE A 36 4.35 -7.33 19.13
C PHE A 36 2.88 -7.43 18.76
N GLU A 37 2.36 -8.64 18.56
CA GLU A 37 0.92 -8.86 18.36
C GLU A 37 0.12 -8.38 19.57
N LYS A 38 0.58 -8.69 20.80
CA LYS A 38 -0.06 -8.18 22.03
C LYS A 38 0.08 -6.67 22.15
N ALA A 39 1.23 -6.10 21.82
CA ALA A 39 1.46 -4.66 21.90
C ALA A 39 0.48 -3.88 21.00
N ILE A 40 0.29 -4.35 19.76
CA ILE A 40 -0.66 -3.76 18.80
C ILE A 40 -2.10 -4.02 19.21
N ALA A 41 -2.44 -5.25 19.62
CA ALA A 41 -3.81 -5.58 20.07
C ALA A 41 -4.26 -4.73 21.26
N ASN A 42 -3.32 -4.34 22.14
CA ASN A 42 -3.57 -3.48 23.28
C ASN A 42 -3.52 -1.97 22.97
N ALA A 43 -3.43 -1.56 21.69
CA ALA A 43 -3.54 -0.16 21.32
C ALA A 43 -5.02 0.24 21.23
N GLY A 44 -5.43 1.23 22.03
CA GLY A 44 -6.81 1.73 22.04
C GLY A 44 -7.11 2.74 20.92
N SER A 45 -6.08 3.21 20.22
CA SER A 45 -6.21 4.13 19.09
C SER A 45 -5.18 3.87 18.00
N VAL A 46 -5.47 4.36 16.79
CA VAL A 46 -4.53 4.33 15.66
C VAL A 46 -3.25 5.11 15.97
N LYS A 47 -3.34 6.19 16.77
CA LYS A 47 -2.17 6.96 17.20
C LYS A 47 -1.26 6.11 18.09
N GLU A 48 -1.80 5.49 19.12
CA GLU A 48 -1.04 4.60 20.01
C GLU A 48 -0.41 3.42 19.25
N MET A 49 -1.13 2.87 18.27
CA MET A 49 -0.60 1.82 17.41
C MET A 49 0.61 2.33 16.60
N ARG A 50 0.55 3.53 16.01
CA ARG A 50 1.68 4.13 15.28
C ARG A 50 2.88 4.38 16.21
N ASP A 51 2.64 4.89 17.40
CA ASP A 51 3.70 5.18 18.38
C ASP A 51 4.41 3.88 18.79
N LYS A 52 3.66 2.80 19.01
CA LYS A 52 4.22 1.46 19.30
C LYS A 52 5.00 0.88 18.11
N VAL A 53 4.51 1.07 16.89
CA VAL A 53 5.14 0.59 15.64
C VAL A 53 6.40 1.38 15.25
N ASN A 54 6.64 2.56 15.83
CA ASN A 54 7.78 3.39 15.44
C ASN A 54 9.16 2.86 15.89
N THR A 55 9.24 1.66 16.45
CA THR A 55 10.51 0.99 16.75
C THR A 55 11.07 0.28 15.51
N PRO A 56 12.38 0.37 15.21
CA PRO A 56 12.97 -0.24 14.00
C PRO A 56 12.70 -1.74 13.88
N GLU A 57 12.72 -2.46 15.00
CA GLU A 57 12.47 -3.90 15.06
C GLU A 57 11.03 -4.25 14.67
N LEU A 58 10.04 -3.50 15.18
CA LEU A 58 8.64 -3.73 14.85
C LEU A 58 8.33 -3.34 13.40
N LYS A 59 8.93 -2.26 12.88
CA LYS A 59 8.81 -1.91 11.45
C LYS A 59 9.30 -3.05 10.57
N LYS A 60 10.44 -3.65 10.91
CA LYS A 60 11.00 -4.79 10.17
C LYS A 60 10.08 -6.01 10.21
N GLN A 61 9.63 -6.43 11.40
CA GLN A 61 8.74 -7.60 11.52
C GLN A 61 7.38 -7.37 10.84
N LEU A 62 6.87 -6.14 10.86
CA LEU A 62 5.64 -5.78 10.15
C LEU A 62 5.83 -5.87 8.63
N SER A 63 6.95 -5.37 8.10
CA SER A 63 7.29 -5.51 6.67
C SER A 63 7.40 -6.98 6.27
N GLU A 64 8.09 -7.81 7.07
CA GLU A 64 8.23 -9.25 6.82
C GLU A 64 6.88 -9.99 6.90
N SER A 65 6.02 -9.58 7.83
CA SER A 65 4.65 -10.09 7.99
C SER A 65 3.78 -9.82 6.76
N LEU A 66 3.96 -8.64 6.14
CA LEU A 66 3.21 -8.18 4.97
C LEU A 66 3.83 -8.59 3.62
N GLN A 67 5.05 -9.10 3.60
CA GLN A 67 5.74 -9.46 2.36
C GLN A 67 4.91 -10.37 1.46
N PHE A 68 4.35 -11.46 2.01
CA PHE A 68 3.54 -12.41 1.25
C PHE A 68 2.31 -11.78 0.57
N PRO A 69 1.40 -11.09 1.28
CA PRO A 69 0.25 -10.47 0.63
C PRO A 69 0.66 -9.36 -0.36
N VAL A 70 1.73 -8.62 -0.10
CA VAL A 70 2.25 -7.61 -1.03
C VAL A 70 2.73 -8.25 -2.33
N ASP A 71 3.54 -9.31 -2.24
CA ASP A 71 4.03 -10.05 -3.40
C ASP A 71 2.89 -10.70 -4.20
N LEU A 72 1.88 -11.23 -3.49
CA LEU A 72 0.69 -11.77 -4.11
C LEU A 72 -0.04 -10.70 -4.92
N ILE A 73 -0.32 -9.53 -4.34
CA ILE A 73 -0.98 -8.43 -5.04
C ILE A 73 -0.13 -7.96 -6.23
N LYS A 74 1.19 -7.79 -6.04
CA LYS A 74 2.13 -7.41 -7.11
C LYS A 74 2.05 -8.37 -8.28
N SER A 75 2.05 -9.68 -8.02
CA SER A 75 1.95 -10.73 -9.06
C SER A 75 0.64 -10.66 -9.85
N GLN A 76 -0.44 -10.17 -9.25
CA GLN A 76 -1.73 -10.03 -9.94
C GLN A 76 -1.78 -8.75 -10.76
N MET A 77 -1.28 -7.64 -10.20
CA MET A 77 -1.26 -6.35 -10.88
C MET A 77 -0.43 -6.41 -12.17
N VAL A 78 0.72 -7.09 -12.17
CA VAL A 78 1.55 -7.23 -13.40
C VAL A 78 0.87 -8.01 -14.52
N ARG A 79 -0.18 -8.79 -14.22
CA ARG A 79 -0.97 -9.53 -15.22
C ARG A 79 -2.09 -8.68 -15.84
N LEU A 80 -2.38 -7.51 -15.27
CA LEU A 80 -3.40 -6.60 -15.75
C LEU A 80 -2.85 -5.68 -16.84
N SER A 81 -3.70 -5.37 -17.82
CA SER A 81 -3.42 -4.40 -18.86
C SER A 81 -4.67 -3.60 -19.22
N LEU A 82 -4.46 -2.38 -19.69
CA LEU A 82 -5.50 -1.51 -20.21
C LEU A 82 -5.06 -0.95 -21.56
N LYS A 83 -5.82 -1.24 -22.63
CA LYS A 83 -5.50 -0.81 -24.00
C LYS A 83 -4.07 -1.19 -24.40
N ASP A 84 -3.72 -2.45 -24.19
CA ASP A 84 -2.40 -3.03 -24.49
C ASP A 84 -1.23 -2.43 -23.69
N LYS A 85 -1.52 -1.60 -22.68
CA LYS A 85 -0.54 -1.09 -21.72
C LYS A 85 -0.64 -1.88 -20.43
N SER A 86 0.40 -2.63 -20.09
CA SER A 86 0.49 -3.34 -18.83
C SER A 86 0.58 -2.38 -17.64
N PHE A 87 0.02 -2.81 -16.51
CA PHE A 87 0.16 -2.08 -15.27
C PHE A 87 1.61 -2.17 -14.80
N GLN A 88 2.09 -1.07 -14.19
CA GLN A 88 3.42 -1.01 -13.61
C GLN A 88 3.31 -1.15 -12.10
N VAL A 89 4.20 -1.93 -11.52
CA VAL A 89 4.33 -2.05 -10.07
C VAL A 89 5.71 -1.56 -9.69
N PHE A 90 5.77 -0.76 -8.62
CA PHE A 90 6.99 -0.19 -8.09
C PHE A 90 7.25 -0.73 -6.70
N ASP A 91 8.52 -0.84 -6.34
CA ASP A 91 8.90 -1.14 -4.97
C ASP A 91 8.73 0.13 -4.11
N PRO A 92 8.52 -0.03 -2.78
CA PRO A 92 8.43 1.09 -1.88
C PRO A 92 9.65 2.00 -1.99
N ALA A 93 9.43 3.31 -1.93
CA ALA A 93 10.52 4.27 -1.87
C ALA A 93 11.27 4.14 -0.53
N GLU A 94 12.59 4.36 -0.58
CA GLU A 94 13.42 4.47 0.62
C GLU A 94 13.08 5.76 1.39
N ASP A 95 13.20 5.71 2.71
CA ASP A 95 12.92 6.85 3.59
C ASP A 95 13.77 8.07 3.18
N GLU A 96 15.04 7.89 2.75
CA GLU A 96 15.87 9.01 2.31
C GLU A 96 15.33 9.69 1.03
N LYS A 97 14.72 8.94 0.12
CA LYS A 97 14.14 9.49 -1.11
C LYS A 97 12.86 10.26 -0.80
N ILE A 98 12.06 9.78 0.14
CA ILE A 98 10.86 10.46 0.62
C ILE A 98 11.27 11.78 1.29
N ASP A 99 12.27 11.76 2.17
CA ASP A 99 12.78 12.96 2.83
C ASP A 99 13.39 13.97 1.85
N ALA A 100 14.13 13.50 0.85
CA ALA A 100 14.67 14.34 -0.21
C ALA A 100 13.57 15.02 -1.02
N LEU A 101 12.53 14.27 -1.41
CA LEU A 101 11.36 14.81 -2.09
C LEU A 101 10.65 15.86 -1.22
N TRP A 102 10.47 15.59 0.07
CA TRP A 102 9.83 16.54 0.98
C TRP A 102 10.62 17.84 1.11
N LYS A 103 11.95 17.76 1.22
CA LYS A 103 12.81 18.95 1.24
C LYS A 103 12.68 19.79 -0.02
N LEU A 104 12.62 19.15 -1.20
CA LEU A 104 12.38 19.86 -2.46
C LEU A 104 11.02 20.56 -2.47
N CYS A 105 9.97 19.91 -1.96
CA CYS A 105 8.65 20.55 -1.83
C CYS A 105 8.69 21.79 -0.91
N LEU A 106 9.41 21.72 0.22
CA LEU A 106 9.57 22.85 1.14
C LEU A 106 10.37 24.02 0.54
N ASP A 107 11.29 23.72 -0.40
CA ASP A 107 12.05 24.75 -1.12
C ASP A 107 11.19 25.49 -2.15
N VAL A 108 10.24 24.78 -2.78
CA VAL A 108 9.26 25.35 -3.72
C VAL A 108 8.19 26.15 -2.98
N ASP A 109 7.64 25.59 -1.90
CA ASP A 109 6.59 26.22 -1.10
C ASP A 109 6.97 26.26 0.38
N LYS A 110 7.47 27.42 0.80
CA LYS A 110 7.90 27.68 2.18
C LYS A 110 6.75 27.77 3.17
N SER A 111 5.50 27.85 2.71
CA SER A 111 4.31 27.89 3.59
C SER A 111 3.98 26.53 4.22
N LEU A 112 4.58 25.46 3.70
CA LEU A 112 4.45 24.08 4.20
C LEU A 112 5.37 23.76 5.39
N LYS A 113 6.18 24.73 5.84
CA LYS A 113 7.06 24.59 7.01
C LYS A 113 6.32 24.67 8.34
#